data_AF-A0AAU4M7K2-F1
#
_entry.id   AF-A0AAU4M7K2-F1
#
_cell.length_a   1.000
_cell.length_b   1.000
_cell.length_c   1.000
_cell.angle_alpha   90.00
_cell.angle_beta   90.00
_cell.angle_gamma   90.00
#
_symmetry.space_group_name_H-M   'P 1'
#
loop_
_entity.id
_entity.type
_entity.pdbx_description
1 polymer ?
#
loop_
_entity_poly.entity_id
_entity_poly.type
_entity_poly.pdbx_seq_one_letter_code
_entity_poly.pdbx_strand_id
1 'polypeptide(L)'
;MRATNTVIRSLAHVVAGILIVWILLDLFDANQGNTLVSWIHSAADWLSAWSRGLFSVSGHTLQVVLDYGIPAVVYAVIGNVIARRSVE
;
A
#
# COMPACT_ATOMS: atom_id res chain seq x y z
N MET A 1 11.95 17.08 -17.72
CA MET A 1 12.27 15.70 -17.31
C MET A 1 12.41 15.52 -15.79
N ARG A 2 12.99 16.47 -15.04
CA ARG A 2 13.10 16.36 -13.57
C ARG A 2 11.77 16.37 -12.80
N ALA A 3 10.78 17.16 -13.25
CA ALA A 3 9.49 17.29 -12.56
C ALA A 3 8.64 16.01 -12.58
N THR A 4 8.59 15.31 -13.73
CA THR A 4 7.79 14.09 -13.90
C THR A 4 8.23 12.95 -12.99
N ASN A 5 9.55 12.78 -12.80
CA ASN A 5 10.09 11.73 -11.92
C ASN A 5 9.76 11.98 -10.45
N THR A 6 9.70 13.24 -10.02
CA THR A 6 9.29 13.61 -8.65
C THR A 6 7.83 13.25 -8.40
N VAL A 7 6.94 13.50 -9.37
CA VAL A 7 5.50 13.21 -9.24
C VAL A 7 5.24 11.70 -9.18
N ILE A 8 5.88 10.91 -10.03
CA ILE A 8 5.70 9.45 -10.03
C ILE A 8 6.21 8.87 -8.70
N ARG A 9 7.35 9.36 -8.22
CA ARG A 9 7.91 8.93 -6.94
C ARG A 9 7.00 9.29 -5.77
N SER A 10 6.49 10.53 -5.71
CA SER A 10 5.61 10.93 -4.60
C SER A 10 4.32 10.12 -4.61
N LEU A 11 3.74 9.89 -5.79
CA LEU A 11 2.54 9.08 -5.93
C LEU A 11 2.76 7.64 -5.47
N ALA A 12 3.88 7.01 -5.84
CA ALA A 12 4.21 5.66 -5.41
C ALA A 12 4.34 5.54 -3.87
N HIS A 13 4.92 6.54 -3.21
CA HIS A 13 5.01 6.58 -1.74
C HIS A 13 3.65 6.81 -1.09
N VAL A 14 2.79 7.66 -1.67
CA VAL A 14 1.44 7.88 -1.15
C VAL A 14 0.62 6.59 -1.23
N VAL A 15 0.68 5.90 -2.37
CA VAL A 15 0.00 4.61 -2.57
C VAL A 15 0.51 3.55 -1.59
N ALA A 16 1.82 3.39 -1.44
CA ALA A 16 2.40 2.49 -0.45
C ALA A 16 2.00 2.89 0.99
N GLY A 17 1.95 4.19 1.26
CA GLY A 17 1.53 4.74 2.55
C GLY A 17 0.09 4.39 2.91
N ILE A 18 -0.85 4.49 1.95
CA ILE A 18 -2.26 4.10 2.18
C ILE A 18 -2.37 2.65 2.64
N LEU A 19 -1.64 1.74 1.99
CA LEU A 19 -1.64 0.32 2.34
C LEU A 19 -1.05 0.06 3.72
N ILE A 20 0.07 0.71 4.06
CA ILE A 20 0.69 0.60 5.38
C ILE A 20 -0.25 1.14 6.46
N VAL A 21 -0.89 2.29 6.22
CA VAL A 21 -1.84 2.87 7.17
C VAL A 21 -3.02 1.92 7.37
N TRP A 22 -3.55 1.31 6.32
CA TRP A 22 -4.60 0.31 6.46
C TRP A 22 -4.17 -0.87 7.34
N ILE A 23 -2.99 -1.45 7.08
CA ILE A 23 -2.45 -2.57 7.89
C ILE A 23 -2.38 -2.16 9.37
N LEU A 24 -1.88 -0.95 9.67
CA LEU A 24 -1.80 -0.47 11.05
C LEU A 24 -3.18 -0.26 11.68
N LEU A 25 -4.14 0.26 10.92
CA LEU A 25 -5.51 0.45 11.39
C LEU A 25 -6.19 -0.90 11.70
N ASP A 26 -6.00 -1.92 10.86
CA ASP A 26 -6.50 -3.27 11.10
C ASP A 26 -5.81 -3.90 12.34
N LEU A 27 -4.47 -3.80 12.44
CA LEU A 27 -3.71 -4.32 13.58
C LEU A 27 -4.09 -3.68 14.91
N PHE A 28 -4.47 -2.40 14.91
CA PHE A 28 -4.91 -1.68 16.09
C PHE A 28 -6.42 -1.71 16.31
N ASP A 29 -7.14 -2.54 15.54
CA ASP A 29 -8.59 -2.72 15.63
C ASP A 29 -9.34 -1.37 15.57
N ALA A 30 -8.94 -0.54 14.60
CA ALA A 30 -9.50 0.79 14.43
C ALA A 30 -11.00 0.72 14.08
N ASN A 31 -11.75 1.70 14.58
CA ASN A 31 -13.20 1.75 14.40
C ASN A 31 -13.59 1.85 12.90
N GLN A 32 -14.02 0.72 12.32
CA GLN A 32 -14.46 0.61 10.92
C GLN A 32 -15.73 1.42 10.62
N GLY A 33 -16.50 1.82 11.65
CA GLY A 33 -17.62 2.75 11.50
C GLY A 33 -17.19 4.20 11.25
N ASN A 34 -15.90 4.52 11.41
CA ASN A 34 -15.37 5.84 11.09
C ASN A 34 -15.19 6.00 9.57
N THR A 35 -15.67 7.12 9.03
CA THR A 35 -15.59 7.43 7.60
C THR A 35 -14.17 7.42 7.05
N LEU A 36 -13.18 7.88 7.82
CA LEU A 36 -11.78 7.89 7.38
C LEU A 36 -11.22 6.47 7.30
N VAL A 37 -11.46 5.64 8.31
CA VAL A 37 -10.99 4.24 8.34
C VAL A 37 -11.61 3.47 7.18
N SER A 38 -12.92 3.60 6.98
CA SER A 38 -13.64 2.96 5.87
C SER A 38 -13.12 3.42 4.50
N TRP A 39 -12.83 4.70 4.34
CA TRP A 39 -12.24 5.23 3.10
C TRP A 39 -10.84 4.68 2.84
N ILE A 40 -9.98 4.63 3.86
CA ILE A 40 -8.63 4.06 3.76
C ILE A 40 -8.71 2.58 3.41
N HIS A 41 -9.60 1.82 4.06
CA HIS A 41 -9.83 0.41 3.75
C HIS A 41 -10.22 0.22 2.28
N SER A 42 -11.18 1.01 1.79
CA SER A 42 -11.67 0.92 0.42
C SER A 42 -10.58 1.24 -0.60
N ALA A 43 -9.75 2.25 -0.31
CA ALA A 43 -8.60 2.59 -1.15
C ALA A 43 -7.55 1.47 -1.12
N ALA A 44 -7.21 0.95 0.06
CA ALA A 44 -6.28 -0.16 0.21
C ALA A 44 -6.76 -1.41 -0.54
N ASP A 45 -8.06 -1.70 -0.47
CA ASP A 45 -8.71 -2.80 -1.17
C ASP A 45 -8.61 -2.68 -2.69
N TRP A 46 -8.83 -1.48 -3.22
CA TRP A 46 -8.69 -1.27 -4.64
C TRP A 46 -7.22 -1.40 -5.09
N LEU A 47 -6.29 -0.84 -4.32
CA LEU A 47 -4.85 -0.86 -4.61
C LEU A 47 -4.26 -2.28 -4.48
N SER A 48 -4.72 -3.08 -3.52
CA SER A 48 -4.23 -4.44 -3.30
C SER A 48 -4.93 -5.51 -4.15
N ALA A 49 -5.92 -5.12 -4.96
CA ALA A 49 -6.83 -6.05 -5.63
C ALA A 49 -6.15 -7.17 -6.42
N TRP A 50 -5.02 -6.88 -7.06
CA TRP A 50 -4.27 -7.86 -7.86
C TRP A 50 -3.51 -8.90 -7.02
N SER A 51 -3.26 -8.61 -5.74
CA SER A 51 -2.46 -9.44 -4.85
C SER A 51 -3.27 -10.24 -3.83
N ARG A 52 -4.51 -9.83 -3.59
CA ARG A 52 -5.38 -10.50 -2.63
C ARG A 52 -5.61 -11.95 -3.03
N GLY A 53 -5.39 -12.86 -2.10
CA GLY A 53 -5.58 -14.30 -2.33
C GLY A 53 -4.43 -14.99 -3.06
N LEU A 54 -3.30 -14.30 -3.30
CA LEU A 54 -2.06 -14.97 -3.73
C LEU A 54 -1.57 -15.98 -2.68
N PHE A 55 -1.84 -15.70 -1.41
CA PHE A 55 -1.56 -16.58 -0.29
C PHE A 55 -2.85 -16.84 0.48
N SER A 56 -3.02 -18.07 0.94
CA SER A 56 -4.08 -18.45 1.87
C SER A 56 -3.44 -18.96 3.15
N VAL A 57 -3.59 -18.19 4.22
CA VAL A 57 -3.05 -18.50 5.54
C VAL A 57 -4.16 -18.51 6.58
N SER A 58 -3.97 -19.28 7.65
CA SER A 58 -5.01 -19.51 8.65
C SER A 58 -5.26 -18.34 9.62
N GLY A 59 -4.41 -17.30 9.61
CA GLY A 59 -4.48 -16.19 10.57
C GLY A 59 -4.83 -14.86 9.92
N HIS A 60 -5.82 -14.15 10.46
CA HIS A 60 -6.28 -12.84 9.98
C HIS A 60 -5.13 -11.84 9.80
N THR A 61 -4.35 -11.60 10.85
CA THR A 61 -3.22 -10.67 10.79
C THR A 61 -2.21 -11.02 9.70
N LEU A 62 -1.84 -12.30 9.57
CA LEU A 62 -0.88 -12.72 8.55
C LEU A 62 -1.48 -12.59 7.14
N GLN A 63 -2.77 -12.90 7.00
CA GLN A 63 -3.50 -12.73 5.74
C GLN A 63 -3.50 -11.26 5.32
N VAL A 64 -3.85 -10.34 6.22
CA VAL A 64 -3.83 -8.88 5.99
C VAL A 64 -2.42 -8.40 5.63
N VAL A 65 -1.40 -8.80 6.39
CA VAL A 65 -0.02 -8.40 6.11
C VAL A 65 0.43 -8.88 4.73
N LEU A 66 0.04 -10.08 4.30
CA LEU A 66 0.39 -10.59 2.97
C LEU A 66 -0.41 -9.88 1.86
N ASP A 67 -1.72 -9.77 2.03
CA ASP A 67 -2.64 -9.19 1.04
C ASP A 67 -2.37 -7.71 0.79
N TYR A 68 -2.00 -6.92 1.81
CA TYR A 68 -1.75 -5.48 1.64
C TYR A 68 -0.25 -5.13 1.65
N GLY A 69 0.58 -5.94 2.32
CA GLY A 69 2.02 -5.68 2.44
C GLY A 69 2.79 -5.96 1.17
N ILE A 70 2.41 -7.00 0.40
CA ILE A 70 3.05 -7.29 -0.89
C ILE A 70 2.89 -6.12 -1.87
N PRO A 71 1.69 -5.57 -2.10
CA PRO A 71 1.54 -4.35 -2.90
C PRO A 71 2.30 -3.16 -2.36
N ALA A 72 2.32 -2.95 -1.04
CA ALA A 72 3.02 -1.83 -0.42
C ALA A 72 4.52 -1.87 -0.76
N VAL A 73 5.13 -3.05 -0.67
CA VAL A 73 6.54 -3.26 -1.06
C VAL A 73 6.73 -3.02 -2.56
N VAL A 74 5.87 -3.57 -3.41
CA VAL A 74 5.97 -3.40 -4.87
C VAL A 74 5.91 -1.91 -5.25
N TYR A 75 4.95 -1.16 -4.72
CA TYR A 75 4.83 0.27 -5.01
C TYR A 75 6.01 1.07 -4.47
N ALA A 76 6.49 0.77 -3.27
CA ALA A 76 7.69 1.40 -2.73
C ALA A 76 8.94 1.10 -3.58
N VAL A 77 9.11 -0.14 -4.05
CA VAL A 77 10.22 -0.54 -4.93
C VAL A 77 10.13 0.20 -6.26
N ILE A 78 8.96 0.26 -6.89
CA ILE A 78 8.75 1.01 -8.14
C ILE A 78 9.14 2.48 -7.94
N GLY A 79 8.68 3.11 -6.86
CA GLY A 79 9.02 4.51 -6.55
C GLY A 79 10.51 4.74 -6.35
N ASN A 80 11.21 3.80 -5.72
CA ASN A 80 12.65 3.89 -5.44
C ASN A 80 13.53 3.54 -6.65
N VAL A 81 13.16 2.55 -7.46
CA VAL A 81 13.91 2.16 -8.67
C VAL A 81 13.85 3.27 -9.73
N ILE A 82 12.68 3.88 -9.92
CA ILE A 82 12.53 5.04 -10.81
C ILE A 82 13.40 6.21 -10.33
N ALA A 83 13.48 6.43 -9.01
CA ALA A 83 14.32 7.47 -8.43
C ALA A 83 15.81 7.24 -8.69
N ARG A 84 16.29 6.00 -8.60
CA ARG A 84 17.72 5.67 -8.82
C ARG A 84 18.16 5.89 -10.27
N ARG A 85 17.32 5.56 -11.26
CA ARG A 85 17.62 5.82 -12.68
C ARG A 85 17.53 7.28 -13.11
N SER A 86 17.17 8.18 -12.19
CA SER A 86 17.06 9.63 -12.45
C SER A 86 18.33 10.41 -12.06
N VAL A 87 19.28 9.75 -11.41
CA VAL A 87 20.48 10.36 -10.82
C VAL A 87 21.74 10.11 -11.66
N GLU A 88 21.66 9.23 -12.66
CA GLU A 88 22.67 9.05 -13.72
C GLU A 88 22.39 9.99 -14.90
#